data_AF-A0A7C7AKX1-F1
#
_entry.id   AF-A0A7C7AKX1-F1
#
_cell.length_a   1.000
_cell.length_b   1.000
_cell.length_c   1.000
_cell.angle_alpha   90.00
_cell.angle_beta   90.00
_cell.angle_gamma   90.00
#
_symmetry.space_group_name_H-M   'P 1'
#
loop_
_entity.id
_entity.type
_entity.pdbx_description
1 polymer ?
#
loop_
_entity_poly.entity_id
_entity_poly.type
_entity_poly.pdbx_seq_one_letter_code
_entity_poly.pdbx_strand_id
1 'polypeptide(L)'
;MNEEQKIIELKKKINHYDFRAREKQIKEEKRQQKLNAPVKKKRRFNIIKFLFVVFVLYFAYTAFNQYEMLADLNKQIKEKEAIKAKVEKEALELKRDVEKLQDEEALMEIIEKIAREQYKMVKPNETIYIDKNKNDNKLIQGIGVEEELKNN
;
A
#
# COMPACT_ATOMS: atom_id res chain seq x y z
N MET A 1 14.68 13.35 107.80
CA MET A 1 14.15 13.05 106.45
C MET A 1 12.76 12.45 106.64
N ASN A 2 11.71 13.20 106.29
CA ASN A 2 10.31 12.78 106.45
C ASN A 2 10.01 11.59 105.50
N GLU A 3 9.22 10.60 105.94
CA GLU A 3 8.97 9.38 105.17
C GLU A 3 8.34 9.66 103.80
N GLU A 4 7.49 10.68 103.75
CA GLU A 4 6.85 11.17 102.52
C GLU A 4 7.89 11.63 101.48
N GLN A 5 8.98 12.28 101.92
CA GLN A 5 10.04 12.74 101.02
C GLN A 5 10.82 11.57 100.43
N LYS A 6 11.07 10.51 101.23
CA LYS A 6 11.69 9.27 100.73
C LYS A 6 10.81 8.56 99.72
N ILE A 7 9.49 8.52 99.94
CA ILE A 7 8.53 7.91 99.01
C ILE A 7 8.48 8.70 97.69
N ILE A 8 8.50 10.03 97.75
CA ILE A 8 8.53 10.89 96.55
C ILE A 8 9.83 10.69 95.76
N GLU A 9 10.97 10.62 96.44
CA GLU A 9 12.27 10.40 95.80
C GLU A 9 12.37 9.00 95.16
N LEU A 10 11.89 7.96 95.85
CA LEU A 10 11.81 6.59 95.31
C LEU A 10 10.88 6.52 94.09
N LYS A 11 9.67 7.13 94.17
CA LYS A 11 8.76 7.22 93.02
C LYS A 11 9.37 7.96 91.83
N LYS A 12 10.17 9.01 92.07
CA LYS A 12 10.87 9.77 91.03
C LYS A 12 12.01 8.95 90.41
N LYS A 13 12.75 8.18 91.22
CA LYS A 13 13.85 7.32 90.79
C LYS A 13 13.36 6.10 89.99
N ILE A 14 12.22 5.51 90.39
CA ILE A 14 11.53 4.45 89.65
C ILE A 14 11.08 4.97 88.28
N ASN A 15 10.41 6.12 88.22
CA ASN A 15 10.00 6.73 86.95
C ASN A 15 11.17 7.02 86.01
N HIS A 16 12.35 7.40 86.53
CA HIS A 16 13.52 7.69 85.70
C HIS A 16 14.26 6.43 85.21
N TYR A 17 14.34 5.39 86.04
CA TYR A 17 14.97 4.13 85.66
C TYR A 17 14.13 3.35 84.64
N ASP A 18 12.81 3.30 84.87
CA ASP A 18 11.87 2.62 83.98
C ASP A 18 11.80 3.30 82.61
N PHE A 19 11.92 4.63 82.57
CA PHE A 19 11.95 5.37 81.31
C PHE A 19 13.18 4.99 80.48
N ARG A 20 14.37 4.95 81.09
CA ARG A 20 15.61 4.57 80.39
C ARG A 20 15.60 3.10 79.95
N ALA A 21 14.97 2.22 80.72
CA ALA A 21 14.79 0.81 80.35
C ALA A 21 13.83 0.66 79.16
N ARG A 22 12.69 1.35 79.17
CA ARG A 22 11.74 1.38 78.04
C ARG A 22 12.36 1.98 76.79
N GLU A 23 13.15 3.05 76.90
CA GLU A 23 13.85 3.62 75.74
C GLU A 23 14.82 2.62 75.11
N LYS A 24 15.54 1.84 75.92
CA LYS A 24 16.42 0.79 75.43
C LYS A 24 15.64 -0.32 74.74
N GLN A 25 14.54 -0.78 75.35
CA GLN A 25 13.65 -1.79 74.76
C GLN A 25 13.06 -1.31 73.42
N ILE A 26 12.54 -0.10 73.36
CA ILE A 26 12.01 0.50 72.12
C ILE A 26 13.11 0.62 71.05
N LYS A 27 14.33 0.95 71.44
CA LYS A 27 15.47 1.04 70.51
C LYS A 27 15.88 -0.35 69.99
N GLU A 28 15.87 -1.36 70.84
CA GLU A 28 16.14 -2.75 70.46
C GLU A 28 15.03 -3.33 69.60
N GLU A 29 13.76 -3.13 69.94
CA GLU A 29 12.61 -3.51 69.12
C GLU A 29 12.65 -2.85 67.75
N LYS A 30 12.94 -1.54 67.67
CA LYS A 30 13.11 -0.84 66.39
C LYS A 30 14.30 -1.39 65.59
N ARG A 31 15.38 -1.82 66.26
CA ARG A 31 16.53 -2.46 65.61
C ARG A 31 16.17 -3.85 65.09
N GLN A 32 15.45 -4.65 65.87
CA GLN A 32 14.96 -5.97 65.45
C GLN A 32 13.94 -5.86 64.32
N GLN A 33 13.02 -4.89 64.37
CA GLN A 33 12.07 -4.60 63.29
C GLN A 33 12.78 -4.17 62.01
N LYS A 34 13.88 -3.40 62.09
CA LYS A 34 14.70 -3.04 60.91
C LYS A 34 15.48 -4.22 60.34
N LEU A 35 15.93 -5.15 61.17
CA LEU A 35 16.62 -6.37 60.75
C LEU A 35 15.66 -7.39 60.13
N ASN A 36 14.45 -7.51 60.68
CA ASN A 36 13.39 -8.40 60.20
C ASN A 36 12.54 -7.76 59.07
N ALA A 37 12.73 -6.48 58.78
CA ALA A 37 12.07 -5.84 57.66
C ALA A 37 12.52 -6.53 56.36
N PRO A 38 11.57 -6.99 55.51
CA PRO A 38 11.94 -7.64 54.27
C PRO A 38 12.75 -6.66 53.43
N VAL A 39 14.01 -7.03 53.17
CA VAL A 39 14.88 -6.26 52.27
C VAL A 39 14.16 -6.18 50.93
N LYS A 40 13.65 -5.00 50.58
CA LYS A 40 13.01 -4.75 49.29
C LYS A 40 14.04 -5.08 48.21
N LYS A 41 13.93 -6.26 47.58
CA LYS A 41 14.73 -6.61 46.41
C LYS A 41 14.45 -5.52 45.37
N LYS A 42 15.44 -4.66 45.11
CA LYS A 42 15.37 -3.72 43.99
C LYS A 42 15.10 -4.57 42.74
N ARG A 43 13.94 -4.39 42.10
CA ARG A 43 13.66 -4.99 40.79
C ARG A 43 14.75 -4.49 39.86
N ARG A 44 15.70 -5.36 39.54
CA ARG A 44 16.67 -5.08 38.47
C ARG A 44 15.85 -5.13 37.19
N PHE A 45 15.59 -3.98 36.61
CA PHE A 45 14.93 -3.91 35.31
C PHE A 45 15.89 -4.55 34.32
N ASN A 46 15.46 -5.63 33.67
CA ASN A 46 16.31 -6.30 32.69
C ASN A 46 16.31 -5.45 31.41
N ILE A 47 17.21 -4.48 31.33
CA ILE A 47 17.36 -3.55 30.21
C ILE A 47 17.46 -4.30 28.88
N ILE A 48 18.12 -5.46 28.86
CA ILE A 48 18.22 -6.33 27.69
C ILE A 48 16.83 -6.81 27.20
N LYS A 49 15.94 -7.19 28.11
CA LYS A 49 14.56 -7.59 27.75
C LYS A 49 13.77 -6.40 27.20
N PHE A 50 13.95 -5.22 27.78
CA PHE A 50 13.32 -4.00 27.30
C PHE A 50 13.82 -3.62 25.90
N LEU A 51 15.13 -3.64 25.68
CA LEU A 51 15.73 -3.39 24.36
C LEU A 51 15.27 -4.42 23.33
N PHE A 52 15.14 -5.69 23.71
CA PHE A 52 14.63 -6.72 22.82
C PHE A 52 13.18 -6.45 22.40
N VAL A 53 12.31 -6.04 23.33
CA VAL A 53 10.92 -5.68 23.00
C VAL A 53 10.88 -4.48 22.05
N VAL A 54 11.68 -3.44 22.31
CA VAL A 54 11.77 -2.27 21.42
C VAL A 54 12.29 -2.68 20.03
N PHE A 55 13.29 -3.55 19.97
CA PHE A 55 13.81 -4.08 18.71
C PHE A 55 12.76 -4.85 17.92
N VAL A 56 11.99 -5.74 18.57
CA VAL A 56 10.92 -6.50 17.91
C VAL A 56 9.83 -5.57 17.39
N LEU A 57 9.43 -4.55 18.16
CA LEU A 57 8.45 -3.57 17.72
C LEU A 57 8.94 -2.76 16.52
N TYR A 58 10.20 -2.30 16.55
CA TYR A 58 10.82 -1.60 15.43
C TYR A 58 10.90 -2.48 14.19
N PHE A 59 11.34 -3.74 14.35
CA PHE A 59 11.44 -4.70 13.26
C PHE A 59 10.08 -4.99 12.64
N ALA A 60 9.04 -5.20 13.47
CA ALA A 60 7.68 -5.40 12.99
C ALA A 60 7.19 -4.19 12.19
N TYR A 61 7.36 -2.98 12.72
CA TYR A 61 6.99 -1.73 12.04
C TYR A 61 7.69 -1.59 10.67
N THR A 62 9.01 -1.82 10.63
CA THR A 62 9.77 -1.76 9.37
C THR A 62 9.33 -2.84 8.40
N ALA A 63 9.09 -4.07 8.86
CA ALA A 63 8.64 -5.18 8.01
C ALA A 63 7.26 -4.92 7.40
N PHE A 64 6.32 -4.35 8.15
CA PHE A 64 5.00 -3.97 7.63
C PHE A 64 5.13 -2.90 6.53
N ASN A 65 5.90 -1.84 6.76
CA ASN A 65 6.11 -0.78 5.76
C ASN A 65 6.80 -1.32 4.49
N GLN A 66 7.78 -2.21 4.66
CA GLN A 66 8.46 -2.86 3.53
C GLN A 66 7.52 -3.79 2.76
N TYR A 67 6.63 -4.51 3.44
CA TYR A 67 5.66 -5.39 2.81
C TYR A 67 4.67 -4.62 1.91
N GLU A 68 4.13 -3.50 2.39
CA GLU A 68 3.23 -2.65 1.58
C GLU A 68 3.96 -2.09 0.35
N MET A 69 5.17 -1.59 0.53
CA MET A 69 6.00 -1.11 -0.57
C MET A 69 6.27 -2.21 -1.61
N LEU A 70 6.67 -3.41 -1.16
CA LEU A 70 6.89 -4.56 -2.05
C LEU A 70 5.62 -4.98 -2.79
N ALA A 71 4.47 -4.94 -2.13
CA ALA A 71 3.19 -5.26 -2.76
C ALA A 71 2.85 -4.26 -3.88
N ASP A 72 3.04 -2.97 -3.63
CA ASP A 72 2.81 -1.93 -4.62
C ASP A 72 3.79 -2.02 -5.81
N LEU A 73 5.09 -2.20 -5.54
CA LEU A 73 6.08 -2.40 -6.61
C LEU A 73 5.74 -3.62 -7.47
N ASN A 74 5.36 -4.75 -6.86
CA ASN A 74 4.97 -5.94 -7.61
C ASN A 74 3.72 -5.71 -8.46
N LYS A 75 2.76 -4.92 -7.98
CA LYS A 75 1.59 -4.53 -8.76
C LYS A 75 1.99 -3.68 -9.97
N GLN A 76 2.85 -2.69 -9.77
CA GLN A 76 3.35 -1.84 -10.85
C GLN A 76 4.14 -2.63 -11.89
N ILE A 77 4.96 -3.61 -11.46
CA ILE A 77 5.71 -4.49 -12.37
C ILE A 77 4.72 -5.29 -13.23
N LYS A 78 3.73 -5.95 -12.62
CA LYS A 78 2.72 -6.72 -13.36
C LYS A 78 1.94 -5.87 -14.36
N GLU A 79 1.59 -4.65 -13.99
CA GLU A 79 0.90 -3.72 -14.88
C GLU A 79 1.79 -3.32 -16.07
N LYS A 80 3.06 -2.98 -15.81
CA LYS A 80 4.02 -2.65 -16.88
C LYS A 80 4.31 -3.84 -17.78
N GLU A 81 4.39 -5.05 -17.24
CA GLU A 81 4.56 -6.29 -18.03
C GLU A 81 3.33 -6.54 -18.92
N ALA A 82 2.12 -6.33 -18.40
CA ALA A 82 0.90 -6.46 -19.17
C ALA A 82 0.83 -5.41 -20.31
N ILE A 83 1.21 -4.17 -20.03
CA ILE A 83 1.31 -3.12 -21.05
C ILE A 83 2.37 -3.49 -22.09
N LYS A 84 3.55 -3.92 -21.66
CA LYS A 84 4.63 -4.33 -22.57
C LYS A 84 4.18 -5.47 -23.49
N ALA A 85 3.52 -6.49 -22.95
CA ALA A 85 3.00 -7.60 -23.74
C ALA A 85 1.92 -7.15 -24.75
N LYS A 86 1.08 -6.17 -24.41
CA LYS A 86 0.11 -5.59 -25.36
C LYS A 86 0.82 -4.84 -26.47
N VAL A 87 1.76 -3.95 -26.12
CA VAL A 87 2.53 -3.17 -27.08
C VAL A 87 3.37 -4.06 -28.00
N GLU A 88 3.95 -5.14 -27.48
CA GLU A 88 4.69 -6.12 -28.30
C GLU A 88 3.78 -6.83 -29.29
N LYS A 89 2.54 -7.19 -28.89
CA LYS A 89 1.55 -7.76 -29.80
C LYS A 89 1.15 -6.78 -30.89
N GLU A 90 0.80 -5.56 -30.51
CA GLU A 90 0.46 -4.49 -31.47
C GLU A 90 1.62 -4.23 -32.44
N ALA A 91 2.85 -4.12 -31.93
CA ALA A 91 4.02 -3.94 -32.78
C ALA A 91 4.24 -5.12 -33.75
N LEU A 92 3.94 -6.35 -33.33
CA LEU A 92 4.04 -7.52 -34.19
C LEU A 92 2.93 -7.54 -35.25
N GLU A 93 1.71 -7.18 -34.89
CA GLU A 93 0.59 -7.02 -35.84
C GLU A 93 0.90 -5.93 -36.88
N LEU A 94 1.33 -4.75 -36.44
CA LEU A 94 1.73 -3.67 -37.35
C LEU A 94 2.88 -4.10 -38.26
N LYS A 95 3.87 -4.84 -37.75
CA LYS A 95 4.96 -5.37 -38.60
C LYS A 95 4.43 -6.31 -39.68
N ARG A 96 3.48 -7.20 -39.35
CA ARG A 96 2.86 -8.09 -40.34
C ARG A 96 2.07 -7.32 -41.38
N ASP A 97 1.38 -6.26 -40.98
CA ASP A 97 0.63 -5.42 -41.91
C ASP A 97 1.55 -4.63 -42.83
N VAL A 98 2.69 -4.13 -42.32
CA VAL A 98 3.73 -3.52 -43.15
C VAL A 98 4.35 -4.52 -44.11
N GLU A 99 4.61 -5.76 -43.67
CA GLU A 99 5.16 -6.82 -44.53
C GLU A 99 4.20 -7.17 -45.67
N LYS A 100 2.88 -7.24 -45.41
CA LYS A 100 1.87 -7.38 -46.48
C LYS A 100 1.86 -6.21 -47.45
N LEU A 101 2.17 -4.99 -47.00
CA LEU A 101 2.27 -3.82 -47.86
C LEU A 101 3.56 -3.78 -48.68
N GLN A 102 4.60 -4.51 -48.26
CA GLN A 102 5.85 -4.66 -49.01
C GLN A 102 5.74 -5.71 -50.11
N ASP A 103 4.77 -6.61 -50.02
CA ASP A 103 4.45 -7.56 -51.09
C ASP A 103 3.69 -6.82 -52.20
N GLU A 104 4.34 -6.63 -53.35
CA GLU A 104 3.83 -5.80 -54.46
C GLU A 104 2.44 -6.25 -54.93
N GLU A 105 2.16 -7.56 -54.93
CA GLU A 105 0.86 -8.11 -55.33
C GLU A 105 -0.24 -7.73 -54.33
N ALA A 106 0.02 -7.83 -53.03
CA ALA A 106 -0.94 -7.50 -51.98
C ALA A 106 -1.20 -5.99 -51.91
N LEU A 107 -0.15 -5.17 -52.11
CA LEU A 107 -0.30 -3.72 -52.23
C LEU A 107 -1.18 -3.34 -53.42
N MET A 108 -0.99 -3.99 -54.58
CA MET A 108 -1.77 -3.73 -55.77
C MET A 108 -3.25 -4.12 -55.59
N GLU A 109 -3.54 -5.23 -54.90
CA GLU A 109 -4.90 -5.64 -54.54
C GLU A 109 -5.57 -4.62 -53.59
N ILE A 110 -4.85 -4.12 -52.59
CA ILE A 110 -5.35 -3.10 -51.66
C ILE A 110 -5.67 -1.79 -52.41
N ILE A 111 -4.76 -1.35 -53.29
CA ILE A 111 -4.96 -0.14 -54.10
C ILE A 111 -6.17 -0.31 -55.04
N GLU A 112 -6.29 -1.45 -55.72
CA GLU A 112 -7.43 -1.74 -56.60
C GLU A 112 -8.75 -1.71 -55.82
N LYS A 113 -8.77 -2.29 -54.61
CA LYS A 113 -9.94 -2.28 -53.74
C LYS A 113 -10.33 -0.88 -53.30
N ILE A 114 -9.38 -0.06 -52.84
CA ILE A 114 -9.64 1.34 -52.48
C ILE A 114 -10.12 2.15 -53.69
N ALA A 115 -9.50 1.96 -54.85
CA ALA A 115 -9.87 2.63 -56.09
C ALA A 115 -11.30 2.29 -56.52
N ARG A 116 -11.71 1.02 -56.48
CA ARG A 116 -13.06 0.58 -56.83
C ARG A 116 -14.10 0.92 -55.76
N GLU A 117 -13.77 0.84 -54.47
CA GLU A 117 -14.73 1.03 -53.38
C GLU A 117 -14.93 2.50 -53.01
N GLN A 118 -13.85 3.27 -52.87
CA GLN A 118 -13.92 4.68 -52.44
C GLN A 118 -13.99 5.64 -53.61
N TYR A 119 -13.15 5.43 -54.63
CA TYR A 119 -13.01 6.37 -55.76
C TYR A 119 -13.84 5.97 -56.99
N LYS A 120 -14.46 4.79 -56.97
CA LYS A 120 -15.25 4.24 -58.09
C LYS A 120 -14.48 4.25 -59.42
N MET A 121 -13.16 4.11 -59.35
CA MET A 121 -12.28 4.05 -60.51
C MET A 121 -12.25 2.62 -61.06
N VAL A 122 -12.11 2.51 -62.38
CA VAL A 122 -11.93 1.24 -63.10
C VAL A 122 -10.78 1.35 -64.07
N LYS A 123 -10.26 0.21 -64.53
CA LYS A 123 -9.15 0.20 -65.49
C LYS A 123 -9.60 0.83 -66.82
N PRO A 124 -8.66 1.43 -67.58
CA PRO A 124 -8.95 1.88 -68.94
C PRO A 124 -9.56 0.72 -69.73
N ASN A 125 -10.70 0.95 -70.39
CA ASN A 125 -11.50 -0.03 -71.14
C ASN A 125 -12.46 -0.92 -70.32
N GLU A 126 -12.61 -0.73 -69.00
CA GLU A 126 -13.70 -1.33 -68.21
C GLU A 126 -14.88 -0.34 -68.08
N THR A 127 -16.12 -0.84 -68.14
CA THR A 127 -17.35 -0.02 -67.97
C THR A 127 -18.07 -0.42 -66.68
N ILE A 128 -18.39 0.56 -65.82
CA ILE A 128 -19.15 0.33 -64.60
C ILE A 128 -20.65 0.34 -64.92
N TYR A 129 -21.36 -0.72 -64.55
CA TYR A 129 -22.83 -0.77 -64.62
C TYR A 129 -23.43 -0.40 -63.26
N ILE A 130 -24.25 0.65 -63.24
CA ILE A 130 -24.98 1.09 -62.05
C ILE A 130 -26.46 0.85 -62.29
N ASP A 131 -27.10 0.07 -61.42
CA ASP A 131 -28.54 -0.17 -61.45
C ASP A 131 -29.30 1.06 -60.92
N LYS A 132 -30.06 1.75 -61.77
CA LYS A 132 -30.80 2.96 -61.39
C LYS A 132 -32.01 2.67 -60.49
N ASN A 133 -32.50 1.43 -60.43
CA ASN A 133 -33.72 1.06 -59.70
C ASN A 133 -33.47 0.60 -58.25
N LYS A 134 -32.21 0.54 -57.82
CA LYS A 134 -31.84 0.27 -56.41
C LYS A 134 -31.65 1.59 -55.67
N ASN A 135 -32.64 1.95 -54.85
CA ASN A 135 -32.69 3.21 -54.08
C ASN A 135 -31.57 3.36 -53.03
N ASP A 136 -30.81 2.31 -52.73
CA ASP A 136 -29.68 2.36 -51.78
C ASP A 136 -28.34 2.72 -52.47
N ASN A 137 -28.36 3.02 -53.77
CA ASN A 137 -27.16 3.30 -54.54
C ASN A 137 -26.63 4.72 -54.28
N LYS A 138 -25.71 4.82 -53.31
CA LYS A 138 -24.88 6.00 -53.04
C LYS A 138 -24.03 6.47 -54.25
N LEU A 139 -24.02 5.70 -55.34
CA LEU A 139 -23.28 5.96 -56.58
C LEU A 139 -23.90 7.06 -57.46
N ILE A 140 -25.19 7.34 -57.29
CA ILE A 140 -25.95 8.25 -58.16
C ILE A 140 -26.11 9.65 -57.51
N GLN A 141 -25.78 9.78 -56.22
CA GLN A 141 -25.80 11.06 -55.51
C GLN A 141 -24.63 11.92 -56.01
N GLY A 142 -24.92 12.88 -56.89
CA GLY A 142 -23.96 13.86 -57.42
C GLY A 142 -23.44 13.61 -58.84
N ILE A 143 -23.86 12.53 -59.53
CA ILE A 143 -23.56 12.33 -60.95
C ILE A 143 -24.81 12.66 -61.77
N GLY A 144 -24.94 13.92 -62.17
CA GLY A 144 -25.58 14.37 -63.42
C GLY A 144 -27.02 13.95 -63.77
N VAL A 145 -27.85 13.42 -62.87
CA VAL A 145 -29.20 12.91 -63.21
C VAL A 145 -30.35 13.62 -62.46
N GLU A 146 -30.06 14.65 -61.66
CA GLU A 146 -31.13 15.38 -60.93
C GLU A 146 -32.10 16.16 -61.84
N GLU A 147 -31.74 16.45 -63.10
CA GLU A 147 -32.63 17.19 -64.01
C GLU A 147 -33.65 16.32 -64.76
N GLU A 148 -33.46 15.00 -64.87
CA GLU A 148 -34.33 14.15 -65.72
C GLU A 148 -35.53 13.53 -64.99
N LEU A 149 -35.56 13.53 -63.65
CA LEU A 149 -36.64 12.91 -62.86
C LEU A 149 -37.80 13.85 -62.52
N LYS A 150 -37.75 15.13 -62.90
CA LYS A 150 -38.86 16.09 -62.67
C LYS A 150 -39.87 16.19 -63.81
N ASN A 151 -39.64 15.50 -64.93
CA ASN A 151 -40.45 15.64 -66.15
C ASN A 151 -41.19 14.37 -66.60
N ASN A 152 -41.49 13.43 -65.69
CA ASN A 152 -42.46 12.35 -65.94
C ASN A 152 -43.44 12.22 -64.77
#